data_AF-A0A9P8S9N1-F1
#
_entry.id   AF-A0A9P8S9N1-F1
#
_cell.length_a   1.000
_cell.length_b   1.000
_cell.length_c   1.000
_cell.angle_alpha   90.00
_cell.angle_beta   90.00
_cell.angle_gamma   90.00
#
_symmetry.space_group_name_H-M   'P 1'
#
loop_
_entity.id
_entity.type
_entity.pdbx_description
1 polymer ?
#
loop_
_entity_poly.entity_id
_entity_poly.type
_entity_poly.pdbx_seq_one_letter_code
_entity_poly.pdbx_strand_id
1 'polypeptide(L)'
;MSAESPPKYVYKIVPNAPPEPIPQEFPLSDLDKQDGFIHLSTGQQIPITCDRFFSATSALWVLKFQLDQFADPIKWEGGFPHLYGNFGGKDVLAVQKFERDEGKTWTEIMSASPWLE
;
A
#
# COMPACT_ATOMS: atom_id res chain seq x y z
N MET A 1 12.28 -18.59 17.02
CA MET A 1 11.65 -17.81 15.92
C MET A 1 11.22 -16.50 16.54
N SER A 2 11.99 -15.43 16.34
CA SER A 2 11.63 -14.13 16.90
C SER A 2 10.31 -13.70 16.27
N ALA A 3 9.27 -13.53 17.09
CA ALA A 3 8.07 -12.84 16.64
C ALA A 3 8.48 -11.37 16.47
N GLU A 4 8.89 -10.99 15.27
CA GLU A 4 9.05 -9.59 14.93
C GLU A 4 7.72 -8.90 15.22
N SER A 5 7.78 -7.79 15.94
CA SER A 5 6.56 -7.02 16.25
C SER A 5 5.89 -6.63 14.94
N PRO A 6 4.54 -6.64 14.89
CA PRO A 6 3.83 -6.21 13.68
C PRO A 6 4.26 -4.79 13.31
N PRO A 7 4.36 -4.47 12.01
CA PRO A 7 4.78 -3.13 11.59
C PRO A 7 3.76 -2.11 12.06
N LYS A 8 4.25 -0.90 12.38
CA LYS A 8 3.39 0.21 12.80
C LYS A 8 2.47 0.67 11.67
N TYR A 9 2.95 0.60 10.43
CA TYR A 9 2.25 1.09 9.26
C TYR A 9 2.08 0.01 8.20
N VAL A 10 0.99 0.16 7.46
CA VAL A 10 0.73 -0.60 6.24
C VAL A 10 0.35 0.37 5.14
N TYR A 11 0.45 -0.09 3.90
CA TYR A 11 0.45 0.77 2.74
C TYR A 11 -0.41 0.18 1.62
N LYS A 12 -1.08 1.05 0.86
CA LYS A 12 -1.81 0.69 -0.37
C LYS A 12 -1.18 1.40 -1.56
N ILE A 13 -0.87 0.63 -2.61
CA ILE A 13 -0.40 1.17 -3.88
C ILE A 13 -1.61 1.49 -4.75
N VAL A 14 -1.63 2.68 -5.35
CA VAL A 14 -2.61 3.07 -6.37
C VAL A 14 -1.89 3.65 -7.59
N PRO A 15 -2.20 3.21 -8.82
CA PRO A 15 -1.48 3.62 -10.03
C PRO A 15 -1.84 5.03 -10.50
N ASN A 16 -2.97 5.58 -10.02
CA ASN A 16 -3.46 6.91 -10.38
C ASN A 16 -3.52 7.80 -9.14
N ALA A 17 -3.51 9.11 -9.35
CA ALA A 17 -3.70 10.06 -8.26
C ALA A 17 -4.99 9.73 -7.48
N PRO A 18 -4.92 9.60 -6.15
CA PRO A 18 -6.12 9.39 -5.36
C PRO A 18 -7.05 10.60 -5.49
N PRO A 19 -8.38 10.40 -5.41
CA PRO A 19 -9.34 11.50 -5.42
C PRO A 19 -9.08 12.49 -4.27
N GLU A 20 -9.32 13.78 -4.53
CA GLU A 20 -9.23 14.85 -3.55
C GLU A 20 -10.59 15.56 -3.40
N PRO A 21 -11.21 15.55 -2.20
CA PRO A 21 -10.78 14.84 -1.00
C PRO A 21 -10.91 13.31 -1.15
N ILE A 22 -10.15 12.56 -0.34
CA ILE A 22 -10.29 11.11 -0.29
C ILE A 22 -11.70 10.77 0.23
N PRO A 23 -12.47 9.93 -0.47
CA PRO A 23 -13.85 9.63 -0.11
C PRO A 23 -13.93 8.84 1.20
N GLN A 24 -15.14 8.74 1.75
CA GLN A 24 -15.41 7.91 2.91
C GLN A 24 -15.13 6.42 2.67
N GLU A 25 -15.30 5.97 1.43
CA GLU A 25 -14.95 4.62 0.98
C GLU A 25 -14.13 4.74 -0.29
N PHE A 26 -12.90 4.21 -0.26
CA PHE A 26 -12.00 4.27 -1.40
C PHE A 26 -12.48 3.29 -2.49
N PRO A 27 -12.43 3.69 -3.78
CA PRO A 27 -12.76 2.78 -4.86
C PRO A 27 -11.78 1.60 -4.90
N LEU A 28 -12.31 0.40 -4.77
CA LEU A 28 -11.54 -0.85 -4.83
C LEU A 28 -10.88 -1.02 -6.20
N SER A 29 -9.64 -1.51 -6.22
CA SER A 29 -9.04 -1.99 -7.46
C SER A 29 -9.77 -3.24 -7.98
N ASP A 30 -9.64 -3.54 -9.26
CA ASP A 30 -10.30 -4.73 -9.81
C ASP A 30 -9.78 -6.04 -9.18
N LEU A 31 -8.50 -6.06 -8.78
CA LEU A 31 -7.93 -7.16 -8.02
C LEU A 31 -8.55 -7.29 -6.63
N ASP A 32 -8.70 -6.18 -5.89
CA ASP A 32 -9.33 -6.22 -4.56
C ASP A 32 -10.79 -6.69 -4.62
N LYS A 33 -11.52 -6.28 -5.66
CA LYS A 33 -12.90 -6.75 -5.90
C LYS A 33 -12.95 -8.24 -6.20
N GLN A 34 -11.99 -8.73 -7.00
CA GLN A 34 -11.93 -10.13 -7.40
C GLN A 34 -11.60 -11.04 -6.21
N ASP A 35 -10.66 -10.62 -5.36
CA ASP A 35 -10.19 -11.43 -4.24
C ASP A 35 -11.04 -11.25 -2.96
N GLY A 36 -11.83 -10.17 -2.90
CA GLY A 36 -12.76 -9.90 -1.80
C GLY A 36 -12.14 -9.26 -0.56
N PHE A 37 -10.92 -8.74 -0.69
CA PHE A 37 -10.21 -7.99 0.35
C PHE A 37 -9.27 -6.96 -0.28
N ILE A 38 -8.87 -5.96 0.50
CA ILE A 38 -7.91 -4.94 0.06
C ILE A 38 -6.48 -5.42 0.33
N HIS A 39 -5.71 -5.54 -0.74
CA HIS A 39 -4.28 -5.85 -0.67
C HIS A 39 -3.53 -4.66 -0.08
N LEU A 40 -2.94 -4.86 1.11
CA LEU A 40 -2.00 -3.93 1.71
C LEU A 40 -0.60 -4.55 1.66
N SER A 41 0.40 -3.74 1.93
CA SER A 41 1.80 -4.16 2.00
C SER A 41 2.48 -3.46 3.17
N THR A 42 3.50 -4.09 3.72
CA THR A 42 4.42 -3.43 4.67
C THR A 42 5.39 -2.51 3.93
N GLY A 43 6.08 -1.61 4.65
CA GLY A 43 7.06 -0.72 4.04
C GLY A 43 8.13 -1.47 3.24
N GLN A 44 8.60 -2.60 3.77
CA GLN A 44 9.58 -3.47 3.12
C GLN A 44 9.02 -4.22 1.88
N GLN A 45 7.70 -4.45 1.83
CA GLN A 45 7.04 -5.14 0.71
C GLN A 45 6.72 -4.20 -0.45
N ILE A 46 6.54 -2.91 -0.20
CA ILE A 46 6.14 -1.93 -1.22
C ILE A 46 7.07 -1.95 -2.45
N PRO A 47 8.41 -1.85 -2.32
CA PRO A 47 9.29 -1.79 -3.49
C PRO A 47 9.19 -3.03 -4.38
N ILE A 48 9.16 -4.21 -3.76
CA ILE A 48 9.08 -5.52 -4.45
C ILE A 48 7.71 -5.68 -5.12
N THR A 49 6.64 -5.24 -4.46
CA THR A 49 5.26 -5.27 -4.99
C THR A 49 5.12 -4.34 -6.19
N CYS A 50 5.69 -3.13 -6.10
CA CYS A 50 5.74 -2.17 -7.20
C CYS A 50 6.49 -2.74 -8.41
N ASP A 51 7.63 -3.40 -8.23
CA ASP A 51 8.35 -4.04 -9.33
C ASP A 51 7.57 -5.17 -9.99
N ARG A 52 6.82 -5.95 -9.22
CA ARG A 52 6.04 -7.07 -9.76
C ARG A 52 4.82 -6.62 -10.56
N PHE A 53 4.06 -5.65 -10.04
CA PHE A 53 2.74 -5.33 -10.57
C PHE A 53 2.68 -3.97 -11.30
N PHE A 54 3.63 -3.08 -11.06
CA PHE A 54 3.62 -1.69 -11.53
C PHE A 54 4.87 -1.31 -12.32
N SER A 55 5.63 -2.29 -12.85
CA SER A 55 6.84 -2.08 -13.65
C SER A 55 6.61 -1.38 -14.99
N ALA A 56 5.38 -1.35 -15.50
CA ALA A 56 5.02 -0.59 -16.69
C ALA A 56 4.69 0.89 -16.40
N THR A 57 4.53 1.25 -15.11
CA THR A 57 4.15 2.61 -14.69
C THR A 57 5.38 3.40 -14.26
N SER A 58 5.45 4.68 -14.62
CA SER A 58 6.54 5.60 -14.24
C SER A 58 6.24 6.43 -13.00
N ALA A 59 4.97 6.56 -12.61
CA ALA A 59 4.52 7.27 -11.42
C ALA A 59 3.36 6.54 -10.75
N LEU A 60 3.41 6.39 -9.43
CA LEU A 60 2.33 5.81 -8.64
C LEU A 60 2.18 6.54 -7.31
N TRP A 61 1.09 6.28 -6.60
CA TRP A 61 0.86 6.83 -5.28
C TRP A 61 0.79 5.69 -4.27
N VAL A 62 1.30 5.96 -3.08
CA VAL A 62 1.22 5.07 -1.94
C VAL A 62 0.48 5.78 -0.82
N LEU A 63 -0.58 5.15 -0.33
CA LEU A 63 -1.33 5.60 0.83
C LEU A 63 -0.78 4.89 2.06
N LYS A 64 -0.47 5.65 3.11
CA LYS A 64 0.02 5.16 4.40
C LYS A 64 -1.10 5.12 5.42
N PHE A 65 -1.16 4.04 6.17
CA PHE A 65 -2.16 3.80 7.21
C PHE A 65 -1.47 3.36 8.50
N GLN A 66 -2.09 3.65 9.65
CA GLN A 66 -1.66 3.09 10.93
C GLN A 66 -2.35 1.75 11.15
N LEU A 67 -1.58 0.67 11.36
CA LEU A 67 -2.10 -0.70 11.38
C LEU A 67 -3.16 -0.92 12.48
N ASP A 68 -3.02 -0.26 13.62
CA ASP A 68 -3.89 -0.39 14.78
C ASP A 68 -5.14 0.50 14.75
N GLN A 69 -5.33 1.31 13.69
CA GLN A 69 -6.48 2.22 13.56
C GLN A 69 -7.60 1.69 12.67
N PHE A 70 -7.39 0.58 11.97
CA PHE A 70 -8.44 0.00 11.14
C PHE A 70 -9.60 -0.53 11.98
N ALA A 71 -10.81 -0.13 11.61
CA ALA A 71 -12.03 -0.66 12.21
C ALA A 71 -12.34 -2.09 11.73
N ASP A 72 -12.02 -2.37 10.47
CA ASP A 72 -12.21 -3.67 9.83
C ASP A 72 -11.03 -4.61 10.08
N PRO A 73 -11.26 -5.93 10.07
CA PRO A 73 -10.22 -6.91 10.40
C PRO A 73 -9.13 -6.98 9.33
N ILE A 74 -7.87 -6.97 9.80
CA ILE A 74 -6.70 -7.26 8.98
C ILE A 74 -6.23 -8.69 9.27
N LYS A 75 -6.07 -9.49 8.21
CA LYS A 75 -5.48 -10.82 8.29
C LYS A 75 -4.14 -10.85 7.57
N TRP A 76 -3.23 -11.66 8.08
CA TRP A 76 -1.90 -11.84 7.48
C TRP A 76 -1.87 -13.17 6.76
N GLU A 77 -1.81 -13.14 5.42
CA GLU A 77 -1.86 -14.34 4.58
C GLU A 77 -0.72 -14.29 3.57
N GLY A 78 0.07 -15.37 3.48
CA GLY A 78 1.28 -15.38 2.66
C GLY A 78 2.31 -14.30 3.05
N GLY A 79 2.23 -13.76 4.27
CA GLY A 79 3.06 -12.67 4.76
C GLY A 79 2.55 -11.26 4.43
N PHE A 80 1.42 -11.11 3.74
CA PHE A 80 0.84 -9.82 3.37
C PHE A 80 -0.37 -9.47 4.25
N PRO A 81 -0.53 -8.19 4.64
CA PRO A 81 -1.74 -7.73 5.30
C PRO A 81 -2.89 -7.57 4.29
N HIS A 82 -4.01 -8.22 4.58
CA HIS A 82 -5.25 -8.13 3.82
C HIS A 82 -6.34 -7.53 4.69
N LEU A 83 -6.92 -6.41 4.26
CA LEU A 83 -8.02 -5.76 4.95
C LEU A 83 -9.36 -6.30 4.42
N TYR A 84 -10.11 -6.97 5.29
CA TYR A 84 -11.42 -7.54 4.98
C TYR A 84 -12.53 -6.53 5.29
N GLY A 85 -12.64 -5.52 4.43
CA GLY A 85 -13.54 -4.38 4.59
C GLY A 85 -13.20 -3.28 3.60
N ASN A 86 -13.33 -2.03 4.01
CA ASN A 86 -12.89 -0.88 3.20
C ASN A 86 -12.12 0.14 4.05
N PHE A 87 -11.46 1.08 3.39
CA PHE A 87 -10.85 2.25 4.03
C PHE A 87 -11.38 3.54 3.41
N GLY A 88 -11.31 4.62 4.17
CA GLY A 88 -11.67 5.96 3.72
C GLY A 88 -10.60 6.99 4.03
N GLY A 89 -10.89 8.24 3.68
CA GLY A 89 -10.02 9.37 3.96
C GLY A 89 -9.68 9.55 5.45
N LYS A 90 -10.52 9.05 6.37
CA LYS A 90 -10.25 9.06 7.81
C LYS A 90 -9.12 8.11 8.24
N ASP A 91 -8.89 7.04 7.47
CA ASP A 91 -7.91 6.01 7.79
C ASP A 91 -6.54 6.33 7.16
N VAL A 92 -6.53 7.18 6.11
CA VAL A 92 -5.32 7.60 5.40
C VAL A 92 -4.54 8.60 6.23
N LEU A 93 -3.35 8.18 6.69
CA LEU A 93 -2.44 9.03 7.45
C LEU A 93 -1.65 9.98 6.54
N ALA A 94 -1.20 9.49 5.38
CA ALA A 94 -0.44 10.26 4.42
C ALA A 94 -0.53 9.65 3.03
N VAL A 95 -0.30 10.47 2.01
CA VAL A 95 -0.17 10.03 0.61
C VAL A 95 1.19 10.50 0.09
N GLN A 96 1.93 9.60 -0.54
CA GLN A 96 3.17 9.94 -1.21
C GLN A 96 3.14 9.50 -2.66
N LYS A 97 3.42 10.43 -3.57
CA LYS A 97 3.70 10.12 -4.97
C LYS A 97 5.14 9.64 -5.08
N PHE A 98 5.35 8.55 -5.79
CA PHE A 98 6.67 8.10 -6.21
C PHE A 98 6.76 8.12 -7.72
N GLU A 99 7.92 8.54 -8.20
CA GLU A 99 8.25 8.59 -9.62
C GLU A 99 9.56 7.85 -9.84
N ARG A 100 9.68 7.26 -11.02
CA ARG A 100 10.80 6.41 -11.40
C ARG A 100 11.30 6.85 -12.77
N ASP A 101 12.61 7.06 -12.86
CA ASP A 101 13.28 7.33 -14.13
C ASP A 101 13.25 6.07 -15.03
N GLU A 102 13.30 6.29 -16.34
CA GLU A 102 13.44 5.22 -17.32
C GLU A 102 14.69 4.37 -17.03
N GLY A 103 14.53 3.04 -17.05
CA GLY A 103 15.61 2.09 -16.81
C GLY A 103 15.91 1.77 -15.34
N LYS A 104 15.31 2.47 -14.37
CA LYS A 104 15.40 2.12 -12.94
C LYS A 104 14.26 1.17 -12.54
N THR A 105 14.42 0.44 -11.44
CA THR A 105 13.39 -0.37 -10.78
C THR A 105 12.77 0.36 -9.58
N TRP A 106 11.58 -0.04 -9.16
CA TRP A 106 10.96 0.50 -7.95
C TRP A 106 11.73 0.12 -6.69
N THR A 107 12.34 -1.07 -6.64
CA THR A 107 13.27 -1.46 -5.57
C THR A 107 14.40 -0.45 -5.42
N GLU A 108 15.07 -0.07 -6.51
CA GLU A 108 16.14 0.93 -6.48
C GLU A 108 15.67 2.30 -5.97
N ILE A 109 14.44 2.71 -6.32
CA ILE A 109 13.90 4.01 -5.92
C ILE A 109 13.40 4.03 -4.47
N MET A 110 12.76 2.94 -4.02
CA MET A 110 11.96 2.94 -2.79
C MET A 110 12.65 2.25 -1.62
N SER A 111 13.61 1.34 -1.83
CA SER A 111 14.21 0.57 -0.72
C SER A 111 14.97 1.41 0.30
N ALA A 112 15.44 2.60 -0.07
CA ALA A 112 16.08 3.55 0.84
C ALA A 112 15.14 4.64 1.37
N SER A 113 13.84 4.57 1.05
CA SER A 113 12.87 5.59 1.44
C SER A 113 12.59 5.53 2.94
N PRO A 114 12.90 6.58 3.71
CA PRO A 114 12.57 6.62 5.14
C PRO A 114 11.06 6.75 5.41
N TRP A 115 10.25 6.97 4.35
CA TRP A 115 8.80 7.06 4.46
C TRP A 115 8.14 5.68 4.53
N LEU A 116 8.81 4.66 3.97
CA LEU A 116 8.41 3.25 3.98
C LEU A 116 9.03 2.55 5.19
N GLU A 117 8.47 2.85 6.36
CA GLU A 117 8.79 2.26 7.66
C GLU A 117 8.11 0.91 7.87
#